data_AF-A0A426W3W8-F1
#
_entry.id   AF-A0A426W3W8-F1
#
_cell.length_a   1.000
_cell.length_b   1.000
_cell.length_c   1.000
_cell.angle_alpha   90.00
_cell.angle_beta   90.00
_cell.angle_gamma   90.00
#
_symmetry.space_group_name_H-M   'P 1'
#
loop_
_entity.id
_entity.type
_entity.pdbx_description
1 polymer ?
#
loop_
_entity_poly.entity_id
_entity_poly.type
_entity_poly.pdbx_seq_one_letter_code
_entity_poly.pdbx_strand_id
1 'polypeptide(L)'
;MGMQRMRGILVALWGGCLIAFWQAPVQAAMYGSDVAFETTDQSMWAPGAAGILDINHFIGPQWNESGSIGGIAEVTTPSVTLIPEICAWGICTPAVTIPAADLGDYGAEISGSTDGQIGFDLALAADSGSVNVAYPVGTTFEWPDPQDLSAGAPLLLSTSLAEGATAMSTNFPEASLTLDFVFDVHAEGGFEVCVAFCGALDFPTIDIDETINLVDIDSNTTAVTFDVGPITTTAQIPDLDTSTAGTNASGDLVSSGIGSAPLLDVDVDLDLIATTLLGLPPLGAEIGIFGASAGYELLDVLVGANVQVVQSFTFDPTLMVQLDLSDGQSKTVAVGDSVLFDTPVAKETTVTPTFFLDNTFTNTTSLRIDPTFDLEILSAHLGLDLPGIVNTLGVGDINITLGPLFEQHLTTPGPDIAVFDRSWALPFDQVMAADFTIRTPEPGTLILLGSGLLGMAVSRRRRTIPA
;
A
#
# COMPACT_ATOMS: atom_id res chain seq x y z
N MET A 1 -30.35 -79.31 87.10
CA MET A 1 -28.93 -78.92 87.17
C MET A 1 -28.45 -78.69 85.74
N GLY A 2 -28.40 -77.44 85.29
CA GLY A 2 -28.19 -77.13 83.88
C GLY A 2 -27.41 -75.84 83.69
N MET A 3 -26.21 -75.99 83.13
CA MET A 3 -25.35 -75.04 82.43
C MET A 3 -25.87 -73.61 82.26
N GLN A 4 -25.21 -72.69 82.96
CA GLN A 4 -25.06 -71.29 82.57
C GLN A 4 -23.56 -70.97 82.46
N ARG A 5 -23.18 -70.33 81.36
CA ARG A 5 -22.10 -69.32 81.18
C ARG A 5 -21.34 -69.56 79.87
N MET A 6 -21.64 -68.73 78.87
CA MET A 6 -20.67 -68.06 77.99
C MET A 6 -21.43 -67.37 76.86
N ARG A 7 -21.84 -66.11 77.07
CA ARG A 7 -22.06 -65.12 76.01
C ARG A 7 -21.84 -63.74 76.60
N GLY A 8 -20.71 -63.14 76.27
CA GLY A 8 -20.36 -61.77 76.61
C GLY A 8 -18.94 -61.51 76.14
N ILE A 9 -18.74 -60.43 75.38
CA ILE A 9 -17.50 -59.97 74.75
C ILE A 9 -17.31 -60.47 73.31
N LEU A 10 -18.10 -59.93 72.36
CA LEU A 10 -17.69 -59.85 70.95
C LEU A 10 -18.57 -58.91 70.10
N VAL A 11 -18.99 -57.73 70.60
CA VAL A 11 -19.66 -56.71 69.75
C VAL A 11 -19.36 -55.29 70.28
N ALA A 12 -18.10 -54.85 70.26
CA ALA A 12 -17.74 -53.47 70.62
C ALA A 12 -16.50 -52.96 69.86
N LEU A 13 -16.39 -53.23 68.55
CA LEU A 13 -15.24 -52.78 67.75
C LEU A 13 -15.59 -52.41 66.29
N TRP A 14 -16.88 -52.13 66.01
CA TRP A 14 -17.35 -51.73 64.66
C TRP A 14 -18.28 -50.51 64.68
N GLY A 15 -18.36 -49.80 65.81
CA GLY A 15 -19.20 -48.61 65.94
C GLY A 15 -18.35 -47.38 66.26
N GLY A 16 -17.97 -46.61 65.23
CA GLY A 16 -17.42 -45.26 65.43
C GLY A 16 -16.19 -44.94 64.59
N CYS A 17 -16.37 -44.80 63.28
CA CYS A 17 -15.58 -43.86 62.45
C CYS A 17 -16.15 -43.77 61.03
N LEU A 18 -17.46 -43.52 60.91
CA LEU A 18 -17.97 -42.81 59.73
C LEU A 18 -17.73 -41.32 60.01
N ILE A 19 -16.46 -40.92 59.95
CA ILE A 19 -16.12 -39.50 59.80
C ILE A 19 -16.62 -39.16 58.40
N ALA A 20 -17.76 -38.48 58.33
CA ALA A 20 -18.16 -37.77 57.13
C ALA A 20 -17.00 -36.82 56.81
N PHE A 21 -16.17 -37.19 55.83
CA PHE A 21 -15.25 -36.26 55.20
C PHE A 21 -16.12 -35.20 54.55
N TRP A 22 -16.41 -34.15 55.31
CA TRP A 22 -16.79 -32.86 54.75
C TRP A 22 -15.57 -32.43 53.94
N GLN A 23 -15.56 -32.78 52.66
CA GLN A 23 -14.63 -32.18 51.73
C GLN A 23 -15.03 -30.71 51.67
N ALA A 24 -14.23 -29.86 52.31
CA ALA A 24 -14.31 -28.43 52.07
C ALA A 24 -14.19 -28.24 50.55
N PRO A 25 -14.99 -27.34 49.95
CA PRO A 25 -14.81 -27.03 48.54
C PRO A 25 -13.35 -26.65 48.32
N VAL A 26 -12.67 -27.40 47.44
CA VAL A 26 -11.31 -27.10 47.02
C VAL A 26 -11.38 -25.75 46.31
N GLN A 27 -10.86 -24.71 46.95
CA GLN A 27 -10.76 -23.39 46.36
C GLN A 27 -9.34 -23.24 45.81
N ALA A 28 -9.23 -23.10 44.49
CA ALA A 28 -7.97 -22.72 43.88
C ALA A 28 -7.50 -21.39 44.48
N ALA A 29 -6.19 -21.29 44.72
CA ALA A 29 -5.60 -20.03 45.12
C ALA A 29 -5.43 -19.16 43.88
N MET A 30 -5.65 -17.84 44.05
CA MET A 30 -5.66 -16.89 42.95
C MET A 30 -4.79 -15.66 43.28
N TYR A 31 -4.11 -15.14 42.27
CA TYR A 31 -3.42 -13.85 42.30
C TYR A 31 -3.80 -13.03 41.07
N GLY A 32 -4.19 -11.77 41.26
CA GLY A 32 -4.56 -10.86 40.19
C GLY A 32 -3.56 -9.70 40.09
N SER A 33 -3.22 -9.30 38.87
CA SER A 33 -2.38 -8.13 38.58
C SER A 33 -2.90 -7.39 37.37
N ASP A 34 -3.02 -6.07 37.50
CA ASP A 34 -3.24 -5.17 36.36
C ASP A 34 -1.89 -4.73 35.81
N VAL A 35 -1.73 -4.82 34.49
CA VAL A 35 -0.54 -4.35 33.77
C VAL A 35 -0.95 -3.46 32.62
N ALA A 36 -0.15 -2.44 32.35
CA ALA A 36 -0.39 -1.51 31.25
C ALA A 36 0.88 -1.39 30.41
N PHE A 37 0.73 -1.60 29.10
CA PHE A 37 1.77 -1.34 28.12
C PHE A 37 1.40 -0.10 27.34
N GLU A 38 2.34 0.84 27.28
CA GLU A 38 2.18 2.07 26.53
C GLU A 38 3.41 2.30 25.68
N THR A 39 3.18 2.72 24.44
CA THR A 39 4.22 3.23 23.57
C THR A 39 3.70 4.48 22.90
N THR A 40 4.55 5.51 22.82
CA THR A 40 4.19 6.81 22.26
C THR A 40 5.17 7.21 21.19
N ASP A 41 4.70 8.01 20.24
CA ASP A 41 5.52 8.60 19.17
C ASP A 41 6.34 7.57 18.38
N GLN A 42 5.79 6.37 18.19
CA GLN A 42 6.46 5.35 17.39
C GLN A 42 6.26 5.65 15.91
N SER A 43 7.32 5.53 15.11
CA SER A 43 7.23 5.70 13.66
C SER A 43 6.23 4.73 13.05
N MET A 44 5.40 5.20 12.12
CA MET A 44 4.49 4.32 11.37
C MET A 44 5.17 3.59 10.22
N TRP A 45 6.47 3.82 9.94
CA TRP A 45 7.16 3.24 8.78
C TRP A 45 8.45 2.49 9.12
N ALA A 46 8.92 2.53 10.36
CA ALA A 46 10.10 1.76 10.73
C ALA A 46 10.17 1.53 12.23
N PRO A 47 10.90 0.49 12.68
CA PRO A 47 11.37 0.45 14.05
C PRO A 47 12.25 1.67 14.35
N GLY A 48 11.94 2.42 15.42
CA GLY A 48 12.77 3.52 15.90
C GLY A 48 12.32 4.91 15.44
N ALA A 49 13.29 5.81 15.26
CA ALA A 49 13.03 7.21 14.94
C ALA A 49 12.44 7.40 13.54
N ALA A 50 11.65 8.45 13.37
CA ALA A 50 10.93 8.77 12.14
C ALA A 50 11.84 8.83 10.91
N GLY A 51 11.48 8.09 9.86
CA GLY A 51 12.06 8.21 8.53
C GLY A 51 11.37 9.31 7.72
N ILE A 52 12.07 9.84 6.72
CA ILE A 52 11.52 10.77 5.74
C ILE A 52 11.30 9.98 4.44
N LEU A 53 10.08 10.03 3.92
CA LEU A 53 9.75 9.63 2.56
C LEU A 53 9.97 10.84 1.65
N ASP A 54 10.67 10.62 0.54
CA ASP A 54 10.90 11.63 -0.49
C ASP A 54 10.73 10.92 -1.85
N ILE A 55 9.68 11.28 -2.57
CA ILE A 55 9.33 10.73 -3.87
C ILE A 55 9.32 11.88 -4.86
N ASN A 56 10.03 11.70 -5.97
CA ASN A 56 9.92 12.55 -7.15
C ASN A 56 9.62 11.65 -8.36
N HIS A 57 8.51 11.91 -9.05
CA HIS A 57 8.06 11.09 -10.16
C HIS A 57 7.32 11.91 -11.23
N PHE A 58 7.78 11.80 -12.47
CA PHE A 58 7.04 12.30 -13.64
C PHE A 58 5.94 11.33 -14.03
N ILE A 59 4.75 11.86 -14.28
CA ILE A 59 3.56 11.12 -14.71
C ILE A 59 3.02 11.78 -15.98
N GLY A 60 3.27 11.16 -17.12
CA GLY A 60 2.72 11.61 -18.39
C GLY A 60 3.30 10.92 -19.62
N PRO A 61 2.69 11.12 -20.79
CA PRO A 61 3.29 10.82 -22.07
C PRO A 61 4.68 11.44 -22.24
N GLN A 62 5.56 10.69 -22.89
CA GLN A 62 6.75 11.20 -23.54
C GLN A 62 6.78 10.59 -24.94
N TRP A 63 7.01 11.40 -25.98
CA TRP A 63 7.00 10.94 -27.36
C TRP A 63 8.10 11.58 -28.19
N ASN A 64 8.36 10.94 -29.34
CA ASN A 64 9.23 11.45 -30.39
C ASN A 64 8.81 10.74 -31.69
N GLU A 65 7.95 11.39 -32.45
CA GLU A 65 7.29 10.84 -33.62
C GLU A 65 7.55 11.70 -34.86
N SER A 66 7.59 11.06 -36.02
CA SER A 66 7.67 11.75 -37.31
C SER A 66 6.97 10.93 -38.39
N GLY A 67 6.44 11.61 -39.39
CA GLY A 67 5.70 10.96 -40.45
C GLY A 67 5.58 11.82 -41.70
N SER A 68 5.36 11.15 -42.84
CA SER A 68 4.88 11.79 -44.05
C SER A 68 3.85 10.92 -44.77
N ILE A 69 2.93 11.55 -45.48
CA ILE A 69 1.90 10.90 -46.30
C ILE A 69 1.74 11.62 -47.63
N GLY A 70 1.46 10.84 -48.66
CA GLY A 70 1.36 11.31 -50.04
C GLY A 70 2.57 10.90 -50.85
N GLY A 71 2.92 11.71 -51.82
CA GLY A 71 4.10 11.47 -52.64
C GLY A 71 4.10 12.36 -53.87
N ILE A 72 5.29 12.83 -54.22
CA ILE A 72 5.57 13.60 -55.41
C ILE A 72 6.21 12.67 -56.44
N ALA A 73 5.61 12.60 -57.62
CA ALA A 73 6.10 11.78 -58.73
C ALA A 73 6.50 12.67 -59.91
N GLU A 74 7.71 12.47 -60.41
CA GLU A 74 8.16 13.04 -61.67
C GLU A 74 7.37 12.40 -62.83
N VAL A 75 6.64 13.20 -63.62
CA VAL A 75 5.87 12.70 -64.75
C VAL A 75 6.62 12.99 -66.05
N THR A 76 7.08 11.93 -66.70
CA THR A 76 7.72 12.02 -68.02
C THR A 76 6.84 11.38 -69.09
N THR A 77 6.76 12.00 -70.27
CA THR A 77 6.15 11.36 -71.44
C THR A 77 7.10 10.32 -72.02
N PRO A 78 6.60 9.16 -72.50
CA PRO A 78 7.45 8.19 -73.15
C PRO A 78 7.98 8.77 -74.48
N SER A 79 9.23 8.47 -74.83
CA SER A 79 9.72 8.80 -76.17
C SER A 79 8.94 7.99 -77.22
N VAL A 80 8.36 8.67 -78.22
CA VAL A 80 7.58 8.02 -79.28
C VAL A 80 8.37 8.05 -80.58
N THR A 81 8.70 6.87 -81.11
CA THR A 81 9.32 6.75 -82.44
C THR A 81 8.22 6.72 -83.49
N LEU A 82 8.08 7.82 -84.24
CA LEU A 82 7.05 7.94 -85.29
C LEU A 82 7.44 7.19 -86.55
N ILE A 83 8.73 7.24 -86.89
CA ILE A 83 9.31 6.57 -88.05
C ILE A 83 10.48 5.73 -87.52
N PRO A 84 10.38 4.39 -87.52
CA PRO A 84 11.50 3.55 -87.13
C PRO A 84 12.64 3.72 -88.13
N GLU A 85 13.85 3.38 -87.72
CA GLU A 85 14.97 3.34 -88.65
C GLU A 85 14.70 2.27 -89.71
N ILE A 86 14.64 2.68 -90.98
CA ILE A 86 14.47 1.79 -92.13
C ILE A 86 15.75 1.84 -92.94
N CYS A 87 16.43 0.70 -93.05
CA CYS A 87 17.60 0.54 -93.90
C CYS A 87 17.22 -0.20 -95.18
N ALA A 88 17.43 0.43 -96.33
CA ALA A 88 17.23 -0.18 -97.63
C ALA A 88 18.42 0.14 -98.55
N TRP A 89 18.95 -0.88 -99.23
CA TRP A 89 20.02 -0.74 -100.22
C TRP A 89 21.30 -0.03 -99.71
N GLY A 90 21.66 -0.24 -98.44
CA GLY A 90 22.85 0.36 -97.83
C GLY A 90 22.69 1.84 -97.44
N ILE A 91 21.47 2.39 -97.53
CA ILE A 91 21.12 3.73 -97.03
C ILE A 91 20.07 3.56 -95.92
N CYS A 92 20.38 4.06 -94.72
CA CYS A 92 19.46 4.07 -93.58
C CYS A 92 18.88 5.48 -93.42
N THR A 93 17.57 5.58 -93.26
CA THR A 93 16.94 6.82 -92.79
C THR A 93 16.92 6.79 -91.27
N PRO A 94 17.46 7.82 -90.57
CA PRO A 94 17.46 7.83 -89.11
C PRO A 94 16.03 7.76 -88.58
N ALA A 95 15.85 7.08 -87.44
CA ALA A 95 14.58 7.10 -86.73
C ALA A 95 14.19 8.54 -86.39
N VAL A 96 12.91 8.87 -86.58
CA VAL A 96 12.34 10.14 -86.11
C VAL A 96 11.64 9.86 -84.79
N THR A 97 12.33 10.19 -83.70
CA THR A 97 11.84 10.01 -82.35
C THR A 97 11.48 11.36 -81.75
N ILE A 98 10.27 11.46 -81.23
CA ILE A 98 9.90 12.55 -80.30
C ILE A 98 10.52 12.15 -78.95
N PRO A 99 11.47 12.94 -78.41
CA PRO A 99 12.08 12.63 -77.13
C PRO A 99 11.03 12.66 -76.02
N ALA A 100 11.32 11.94 -74.94
CA ALA A 100 10.56 12.11 -73.71
C ALA A 100 10.59 13.59 -73.31
N ALA A 101 9.42 14.17 -73.10
CA ALA A 101 9.26 15.47 -72.46
C ALA A 101 9.01 15.25 -70.98
N ASP A 102 9.82 15.92 -70.16
CA ASP A 102 9.58 16.09 -68.74
C ASP A 102 8.39 17.05 -68.58
N LEU A 103 7.33 16.57 -67.92
CA LEU A 103 6.15 17.37 -67.62
C LEU A 103 6.26 18.03 -66.24
N GLY A 104 7.32 17.73 -65.49
CA GLY A 104 7.58 18.18 -64.14
C GLY A 104 7.05 17.23 -63.07
N ASP A 105 7.15 17.68 -61.83
CA ASP A 105 6.69 16.96 -60.66
C ASP A 105 5.20 17.17 -60.42
N TYR A 106 4.52 16.07 -60.06
CA TYR A 106 3.10 16.06 -59.73
C TYR A 106 2.85 15.24 -58.48
N GLY A 107 2.12 15.83 -57.55
CA GLY A 107 1.72 15.16 -56.32
C GLY A 107 1.54 16.14 -55.20
N ALA A 108 1.23 15.59 -54.03
CA ALA A 108 1.18 16.33 -52.80
C ALA A 108 1.74 15.43 -51.69
N GLU A 109 2.54 16.02 -50.82
CA GLU A 109 3.08 15.39 -49.63
C GLU A 109 2.79 16.28 -48.41
N ILE A 110 2.42 15.64 -47.32
CA ILE A 110 2.30 16.25 -45.99
C ILE A 110 3.35 15.57 -45.12
N SER A 111 4.18 16.33 -44.44
CA SER A 111 5.17 15.80 -43.50
C SER A 111 5.13 16.54 -42.18
N GLY A 112 5.50 15.87 -41.10
CA GLY A 112 5.63 16.48 -39.78
C GLY A 112 6.46 15.66 -38.81
N SER A 113 6.91 16.32 -37.75
CA SER A 113 7.56 15.71 -36.61
C SER A 113 7.13 16.40 -35.32
N THR A 114 7.08 15.62 -34.25
CA THR A 114 6.79 16.12 -32.92
C THR A 114 7.55 15.33 -31.87
N ASP A 115 8.08 16.01 -30.87
CA ASP A 115 8.63 15.40 -29.67
C ASP A 115 8.24 16.24 -28.46
N GLY A 116 8.25 15.61 -27.29
CA GLY A 116 7.88 16.31 -26.07
C GLY A 116 7.45 15.40 -24.93
N GLN A 117 7.04 16.05 -23.86
CA GLN A 117 6.42 15.47 -22.69
C GLN A 117 5.34 16.40 -22.15
N ILE A 118 4.17 15.83 -21.86
CA ILE A 118 3.09 16.53 -21.18
C ILE A 118 2.71 15.69 -19.98
N GLY A 119 2.67 16.29 -18.80
CA GLY A 119 2.34 15.54 -17.62
C GLY A 119 2.50 16.34 -16.34
N PHE A 120 2.62 15.59 -15.25
CA PHE A 120 2.83 16.15 -13.93
C PHE A 120 4.14 15.63 -13.34
N ASP A 121 4.97 16.54 -12.85
CA ASP A 121 6.05 16.23 -11.92
C ASP A 121 5.49 16.28 -10.50
N LEU A 122 5.40 15.10 -9.90
CA LEU A 122 4.93 14.90 -8.54
C LEU A 122 6.14 14.84 -7.59
N ALA A 123 6.23 15.77 -6.66
CA ALA A 123 7.14 15.68 -5.52
C ALA A 123 6.33 15.53 -4.22
N LEU A 124 6.51 14.41 -3.52
CA LEU A 124 5.90 14.13 -2.23
C LEU A 124 7.01 13.91 -1.20
N ALA A 125 7.03 14.76 -0.17
CA ALA A 125 7.82 14.51 1.02
C ALA A 125 6.90 14.30 2.21
N ALA A 126 7.20 13.34 3.07
CA ALA A 126 6.43 13.12 4.29
C ALA A 126 7.31 12.52 5.39
N ASP A 127 7.07 12.90 6.64
CA ASP A 127 7.65 12.19 7.77
C ASP A 127 6.91 10.88 8.04
N SER A 128 7.35 10.10 9.02
CA SER A 128 6.73 8.79 9.25
C SER A 128 5.41 8.81 10.01
N GLY A 129 4.89 9.99 10.36
CA GLY A 129 3.79 10.13 11.32
C GLY A 129 4.12 9.48 12.66
N SER A 130 3.10 9.28 13.49
CA SER A 130 3.27 8.51 14.71
C SER A 130 2.10 7.60 15.06
N VAL A 131 2.41 6.50 15.74
CA VAL A 131 1.43 5.61 16.35
C VAL A 131 1.63 5.56 17.85
N ASN A 132 0.53 5.67 18.58
CA ASN A 132 0.45 5.50 20.02
C ASN A 132 -0.42 4.29 20.32
N VAL A 133 0.03 3.43 21.23
CA VAL A 133 -0.72 2.24 21.66
C VAL A 133 -0.78 2.21 23.17
N ALA A 134 -1.99 2.05 23.70
CA ALA A 134 -2.26 1.79 25.10
C ALA A 134 -2.97 0.44 25.24
N TYR A 135 -2.31 -0.50 25.91
CA TYR A 135 -2.76 -1.87 26.13
C TYR A 135 -2.86 -2.18 27.64
N PRO A 136 -3.86 -1.64 28.36
CA PRO A 136 -4.13 -2.02 29.74
C PRO A 136 -4.87 -3.37 29.77
N VAL A 137 -4.39 -4.29 30.60
CA VAL A 137 -4.96 -5.63 30.76
C VAL A 137 -4.85 -6.12 32.19
N GLY A 138 -5.88 -6.81 32.66
CA GLY A 138 -5.86 -7.55 33.92
C GLY A 138 -5.42 -8.98 33.69
N THR A 139 -4.65 -9.55 34.61
CA THR A 139 -4.19 -10.94 34.55
C THR A 139 -4.54 -11.65 35.85
N THR A 140 -5.01 -12.88 35.76
CA THR A 140 -5.26 -13.74 36.93
C THR A 140 -4.47 -15.03 36.80
N PHE A 141 -3.80 -15.40 37.88
CA PHE A 141 -3.08 -16.65 38.04
C PHE A 141 -3.86 -17.56 38.97
N GLU A 142 -4.09 -18.80 38.54
CA GLU A 142 -4.76 -19.81 39.34
C GLU A 142 -3.87 -21.03 39.51
N TRP A 143 -3.79 -21.55 40.72
CA TRP A 143 -3.09 -22.80 41.02
C TRP A 143 -3.87 -23.65 42.03
N PRO A 144 -3.63 -24.97 42.09
CA PRO A 144 -4.31 -25.86 43.03
C PRO A 144 -4.20 -25.38 44.47
N ASP A 145 -5.20 -25.72 45.29
CA ASP A 145 -5.18 -25.44 46.73
C ASP A 145 -3.85 -25.96 47.31
N PRO A 146 -3.16 -25.18 48.17
CA PRO A 146 -1.95 -25.63 48.85
C PRO A 146 -2.06 -27.05 49.42
N GLN A 147 -3.21 -27.44 49.97
CA GLN A 147 -3.40 -28.77 50.58
C GLN A 147 -3.30 -29.94 49.58
N ASP A 148 -3.52 -29.68 48.29
CA ASP A 148 -3.47 -30.69 47.22
C ASP A 148 -2.08 -30.77 46.56
N LEU A 149 -1.17 -29.86 46.90
CA LEU A 149 0.19 -29.87 46.38
C LEU A 149 1.05 -30.89 47.13
N SER A 150 1.85 -31.65 46.38
CA SER A 150 2.88 -32.54 46.94
C SER A 150 4.24 -32.16 46.37
N ALA A 151 5.25 -32.07 47.25
CA ALA A 151 6.60 -31.67 46.84
C ALA A 151 7.13 -32.57 45.70
N GLY A 152 7.60 -31.95 44.62
CA GLY A 152 8.09 -32.63 43.42
C GLY A 152 7.00 -33.18 42.47
N ALA A 153 5.72 -32.99 42.74
CA ALA A 153 4.66 -33.25 41.77
C ALA A 153 4.54 -32.10 40.74
N PRO A 154 3.94 -32.32 39.57
CA PRO A 154 3.67 -31.22 38.65
C PRO A 154 2.70 -30.19 39.26
N LEU A 155 3.11 -28.92 39.30
CA LEU A 155 2.31 -27.76 39.63
C LEU A 155 1.80 -27.13 38.33
N LEU A 156 0.49 -27.23 38.09
CA LEU A 156 -0.16 -26.53 36.99
C LEU A 156 -0.53 -25.12 37.44
N LEU A 157 0.00 -24.12 36.75
CA LEU A 157 -0.34 -22.72 36.94
C LEU A 157 -1.06 -22.24 35.67
N SER A 158 -2.33 -21.87 35.83
CA SER A 158 -3.17 -21.37 34.75
C SER A 158 -3.18 -19.84 34.78
N THR A 159 -3.17 -19.23 33.62
CA THR A 159 -3.27 -17.78 33.49
C THR A 159 -4.53 -17.41 32.72
N SER A 160 -5.17 -16.31 33.06
CA SER A 160 -6.30 -15.77 32.31
C SER A 160 -6.18 -14.26 32.16
N LEU A 161 -6.75 -13.76 31.07
CA LEU A 161 -6.75 -12.35 30.71
C LEU A 161 -8.13 -11.75 31.02
N ALA A 162 -8.15 -10.56 31.62
CA ALA A 162 -9.30 -9.69 31.71
C ALA A 162 -9.04 -8.47 30.82
N GLU A 163 -9.91 -8.24 29.84
CA GLU A 163 -9.76 -7.13 28.90
C GLU A 163 -9.86 -5.78 29.61
N GLY A 164 -8.90 -4.89 29.33
CA GLY A 164 -8.98 -3.47 29.67
C GLY A 164 -9.44 -2.63 28.48
N ALA A 165 -9.60 -1.32 28.70
CA ALA A 165 -9.95 -0.38 27.65
C ALA A 165 -8.72 -0.07 26.80
N THR A 166 -8.48 -0.90 25.80
CA THR A 166 -7.35 -0.74 24.90
C THR A 166 -7.59 0.31 23.84
N ALA A 167 -6.55 1.07 23.48
CA ALA A 167 -6.65 2.14 22.50
C ALA A 167 -5.42 2.18 21.59
N MET A 168 -5.66 2.53 20.34
CA MET A 168 -4.63 2.93 19.39
C MET A 168 -5.04 4.26 18.76
N SER A 169 -4.08 5.16 18.63
CA SER A 169 -4.23 6.36 17.81
C SER A 169 -3.05 6.50 16.87
N THR A 170 -3.33 6.95 15.65
CA THR A 170 -2.32 7.38 14.69
C THR A 170 -2.41 8.89 14.54
N ASN A 171 -1.26 9.55 14.38
CA ASN A 171 -1.19 10.91 13.85
C ASN A 171 -0.65 10.79 12.43
N PHE A 172 -1.42 11.29 11.45
CA PHE A 172 -0.97 11.26 10.06
C PHE A 172 0.35 12.04 9.90
N PRO A 173 1.26 11.60 9.01
CA PRO A 173 2.48 12.31 8.70
C PRO A 173 2.33 13.81 8.43
N GLU A 174 3.33 14.58 8.84
CA GLU A 174 3.55 15.89 8.22
C GLU A 174 4.04 15.64 6.79
N ALA A 175 3.24 16.04 5.81
CA ALA A 175 3.54 15.88 4.40
C ALA A 175 3.62 17.23 3.68
N SER A 176 4.36 17.26 2.59
CA SER A 176 4.35 18.32 1.59
C SER A 176 4.22 17.70 0.21
N LEU A 177 3.35 18.28 -0.60
CA LEU A 177 3.08 17.88 -1.97
C LEU A 177 3.31 19.07 -2.88
N THR A 178 4.22 18.89 -3.83
CA THR A 178 4.38 19.79 -4.97
C THR A 178 3.93 19.05 -6.22
N LEU A 179 3.10 19.71 -7.02
CA LEU A 179 2.68 19.22 -8.33
C LEU A 179 2.98 20.31 -9.35
N ASP A 180 3.94 20.02 -10.21
CA ASP A 180 4.28 20.86 -11.33
C ASP A 180 3.67 20.27 -12.60
N PHE A 181 2.92 21.07 -13.33
CA PHE A 181 2.50 20.71 -14.67
C PHE A 181 3.61 21.02 -15.65
N VAL A 182 4.07 20.00 -16.35
CA VAL A 182 5.15 20.11 -17.33
C VAL A 182 4.52 20.04 -18.71
N PHE A 183 4.81 21.05 -19.52
CA PHE A 183 4.35 21.18 -20.89
C PHE A 183 5.54 21.52 -21.77
N ASP A 184 6.18 20.47 -22.26
CA ASP A 184 7.31 20.53 -23.17
C ASP A 184 6.87 19.91 -24.50
N VAL A 185 6.59 20.75 -25.49
CA VAL A 185 6.03 20.34 -26.78
C VAL A 185 6.79 21.02 -27.89
N HIS A 186 7.39 20.20 -28.75
CA HIS A 186 7.91 20.59 -30.03
C HIS A 186 7.09 19.96 -31.15
N ALA A 187 6.63 20.77 -32.11
CA ALA A 187 5.94 20.29 -33.31
C ALA A 187 6.27 21.16 -34.52
N GLU A 188 6.62 20.51 -35.62
CA GLU A 188 6.83 21.14 -36.91
C GLU A 188 6.27 20.28 -38.05
N GLY A 189 5.95 20.92 -39.17
CA GLY A 189 5.44 20.21 -40.34
C GLY A 189 5.26 21.14 -41.52
N GLY A 190 4.80 20.57 -42.62
CA GLY A 190 4.59 21.32 -43.85
C GLY A 190 3.82 20.54 -44.90
N PHE A 191 3.36 21.29 -45.90
CA PHE A 191 2.80 20.77 -47.13
C PHE A 191 3.75 21.05 -48.29
N GLU A 192 3.93 20.08 -49.18
CA GLU A 192 4.51 20.31 -50.50
C GLU A 192 3.53 19.86 -51.58
N VAL A 193 3.23 20.74 -52.53
CA VAL A 193 2.33 20.46 -53.66
C VAL A 193 3.03 20.78 -54.95
N CYS A 194 3.08 19.82 -55.87
CA CYS A 194 3.70 19.97 -57.18
C CYS A 194 2.64 19.86 -58.28
N VAL A 195 2.59 20.87 -59.15
CA VAL A 195 1.80 20.88 -60.39
C VAL A 195 2.67 21.45 -61.50
N ALA A 196 3.63 20.65 -62.00
CA ALA A 196 4.74 21.06 -62.87
C ALA A 196 5.77 22.00 -62.23
N PHE A 197 5.41 22.67 -61.13
CA PHE A 197 6.27 23.41 -60.21
C PHE A 197 5.83 23.08 -58.78
N CYS A 198 6.78 22.99 -57.85
CA CYS A 198 6.51 22.70 -56.45
C CYS A 198 6.37 23.99 -55.63
N GLY A 199 5.37 24.03 -54.77
CA GLY A 199 5.22 25.02 -53.71
C GLY A 199 5.18 24.32 -52.37
N ALA A 200 5.97 24.82 -51.42
CA ALA A 200 5.96 24.36 -50.04
C ALA A 200 5.34 25.42 -49.13
N LEU A 201 4.62 24.97 -48.10
CA LEU A 201 4.10 25.79 -47.02
C LEU A 201 4.43 25.10 -45.70
N ASP A 202 5.32 25.71 -44.92
CA ASP A 202 5.63 25.24 -43.57
C ASP A 202 4.52 25.67 -42.60
N PHE A 203 4.22 24.79 -41.64
CA PHE A 203 3.34 25.13 -40.53
C PHE A 203 4.11 26.02 -39.55
N PRO A 204 3.42 26.84 -38.74
CA PRO A 204 4.07 27.47 -37.61
C PRO A 204 4.71 26.40 -36.71
N THR A 205 6.02 26.51 -36.47
CA THR A 205 6.70 25.68 -35.47
C THR A 205 6.15 26.00 -34.09
N ILE A 206 5.75 24.97 -33.35
CA ILE A 206 5.50 25.04 -31.92
C ILE A 206 6.76 24.56 -31.21
N ASP A 207 7.24 25.36 -30.27
CA ASP A 207 8.37 25.04 -29.40
C ASP A 207 8.10 25.69 -28.06
N ILE A 208 7.59 24.90 -27.12
CA ILE A 208 7.14 25.36 -25.81
C ILE A 208 7.80 24.47 -24.78
N ASP A 209 8.51 25.08 -23.83
CA ASP A 209 9.11 24.42 -22.67
C ASP A 209 8.69 25.23 -21.45
N GLU A 210 7.55 24.86 -20.87
CA GLU A 210 6.97 25.54 -19.74
C GLU A 210 6.66 24.57 -18.60
N THR A 211 6.99 24.99 -17.39
CA THR A 211 6.64 24.26 -16.16
C THR A 211 5.87 25.19 -15.25
N ILE A 212 4.64 24.81 -14.93
CA ILE A 212 3.72 25.61 -14.12
C ILE A 212 3.53 24.88 -12.79
N ASN A 213 3.94 25.50 -11.68
CA ASN A 213 3.59 25.00 -10.37
C ASN A 213 2.07 25.13 -10.17
N LEU A 214 1.38 23.99 -10.13
CA LEU A 214 -0.06 23.93 -9.89
C LEU A 214 -0.34 23.89 -8.40
N VAL A 215 0.40 23.03 -7.69
CA VAL A 215 0.18 22.76 -6.28
C VAL A 215 1.49 22.87 -5.54
N ASP A 216 1.47 23.58 -4.42
CA ASP A 216 2.50 23.55 -3.40
C ASP A 216 1.78 23.62 -2.05
N ILE A 217 1.58 22.46 -1.42
CA ILE A 217 0.87 22.34 -0.14
C ILE A 217 1.73 21.61 0.88
N ASP A 218 1.57 21.99 2.14
CA ASP A 218 2.15 21.31 3.29
C ASP A 218 1.07 20.92 4.30
N SER A 219 1.48 20.29 5.40
CA SER A 219 0.60 19.88 6.50
C SER A 219 -0.14 21.04 7.18
N ASN A 220 0.31 22.28 6.98
CA ASN A 220 -0.34 23.49 7.50
C ASN A 220 -1.40 24.05 6.55
N THR A 221 -1.46 23.52 5.32
CA THR A 221 -2.30 24.05 4.25
C THR A 221 -3.64 23.31 4.22
N THR A 222 -4.71 23.97 4.68
CA THR A 222 -6.02 23.30 4.84
C THR A 222 -6.76 23.06 3.53
N ALA A 223 -6.54 23.92 2.53
CA ALA A 223 -6.97 23.75 1.15
C ALA A 223 -6.35 24.87 0.30
N VAL A 224 -5.83 24.53 -0.87
CA VAL A 224 -5.52 25.52 -1.91
C VAL A 224 -6.53 25.40 -3.01
N THR A 225 -7.13 26.54 -3.35
CA THR A 225 -7.88 26.72 -4.58
C THR A 225 -7.11 27.69 -5.43
N PHE A 226 -6.75 27.27 -6.63
CA PHE A 226 -6.09 28.12 -7.61
C PHE A 226 -6.88 28.05 -8.91
N ASP A 227 -7.03 29.20 -9.53
CA ASP A 227 -7.73 29.35 -10.81
C ASP A 227 -6.67 29.35 -11.92
N VAL A 228 -6.55 28.24 -12.64
CA VAL A 228 -5.81 28.21 -13.91
C VAL A 228 -6.84 28.38 -15.03
N GLY A 229 -7.16 29.63 -15.34
CA GLY A 229 -8.25 29.93 -16.26
C GLY A 229 -9.63 29.61 -15.64
N PRO A 230 -10.51 28.81 -16.30
CA PRO A 230 -11.84 28.47 -15.79
C PRO A 230 -11.86 27.29 -14.82
N ILE A 231 -10.70 26.68 -14.54
CA ILE A 231 -10.60 25.46 -13.74
C ILE A 231 -10.42 25.80 -12.27
N THR A 232 -11.23 25.18 -11.42
CA THR A 232 -11.10 25.25 -9.96
C THR A 232 -10.62 23.91 -9.44
N THR A 233 -9.37 23.85 -9.00
CA THR A 233 -8.77 22.65 -8.40
C THR A 233 -8.81 22.76 -6.87
N THR A 234 -8.94 21.65 -6.17
CA THR A 234 -8.72 21.58 -4.72
C THR A 234 -7.66 20.55 -4.38
N ALA A 235 -6.68 20.96 -3.58
CA ALA A 235 -5.68 20.06 -3.01
C ALA A 235 -5.69 20.18 -1.47
N GLN A 236 -5.65 19.05 -0.78
CA GLN A 236 -5.66 18.99 0.68
C GLN A 236 -4.89 17.76 1.14
N ILE A 237 -3.98 17.93 2.10
CA ILE A 237 -3.35 16.80 2.78
C ILE A 237 -4.37 16.20 3.74
N PRO A 238 -4.67 14.90 3.62
CA PRO A 238 -5.70 14.30 4.43
C PRO A 238 -5.26 14.14 5.88
N ASP A 239 -6.17 14.46 6.78
CA ASP A 239 -6.06 14.10 8.18
C ASP A 239 -6.68 12.70 8.35
N LEU A 240 -5.84 11.67 8.20
CA LEU A 240 -6.23 10.28 8.44
C LEU A 240 -5.98 9.87 9.89
N ASP A 241 -6.26 10.77 10.84
CA ASP A 241 -6.26 10.42 12.25
C ASP A 241 -7.32 9.35 12.53
N THR A 242 -6.82 8.15 12.81
CA THR A 242 -7.67 7.03 13.17
C THR A 242 -7.56 6.84 14.67
N SER A 243 -8.72 6.92 15.33
CA SER A 243 -8.89 6.42 16.70
C SER A 243 -9.85 5.25 16.62
N THR A 244 -9.35 4.05 16.84
CA THR A 244 -10.22 2.89 17.03
C THR A 244 -10.00 2.33 18.42
N ALA A 245 -11.09 2.24 19.17
CA ALA A 245 -11.19 1.41 20.35
C ALA A 245 -12.01 0.18 19.94
N GLY A 246 -11.34 -0.92 19.64
CA GLY A 246 -12.00 -2.18 19.28
C GLY A 246 -11.10 -3.37 19.57
N THR A 247 -11.57 -4.25 20.46
CA THR A 247 -11.04 -5.61 20.61
C THR A 247 -11.85 -6.53 19.69
N ASN A 248 -11.20 -7.49 19.04
CA ASN A 248 -11.91 -8.57 18.36
C ASN A 248 -12.49 -9.55 19.40
N ALA A 249 -13.26 -10.55 18.97
CA ALA A 249 -13.87 -11.53 19.88
C ALA A 249 -12.87 -12.44 20.62
N SER A 250 -11.58 -12.38 20.27
CA SER A 250 -10.47 -13.10 20.90
C SER A 250 -9.69 -12.24 21.91
N GLY A 251 -10.01 -10.94 22.02
CA GLY A 251 -9.25 -9.97 22.84
C GLY A 251 -8.04 -9.37 22.12
N ASP A 252 -7.82 -9.68 20.83
CA ASP A 252 -6.76 -9.08 20.03
C ASP A 252 -7.19 -7.70 19.56
N LEU A 253 -6.26 -6.77 19.61
CA LEU A 253 -6.51 -5.37 19.29
C LEU A 253 -6.32 -5.12 17.79
N VAL A 254 -7.19 -5.70 16.97
CA VAL A 254 -7.18 -5.45 15.52
C VAL A 254 -7.75 -4.06 15.25
N SER A 255 -6.89 -3.07 15.42
CA SER A 255 -7.12 -1.70 15.03
C SER A 255 -6.81 -1.61 13.53
N SER A 256 -7.86 -1.60 12.71
CA SER A 256 -7.75 -1.38 11.27
C SER A 256 -8.50 -0.11 10.91
N GLY A 257 -7.76 0.96 10.62
CA GLY A 257 -8.29 2.08 9.86
C GLY A 257 -8.05 1.82 8.39
N ILE A 258 -9.06 2.04 7.55
CA ILE A 258 -8.84 2.29 6.12
C ILE A 258 -9.28 3.73 5.91
N GLY A 259 -8.29 4.62 5.87
CA GLY A 259 -8.49 6.00 5.45
C GLY A 259 -8.26 6.09 3.96
N SER A 260 -9.24 6.57 3.21
CA SER A 260 -9.05 7.05 1.85
C SER A 260 -9.48 8.51 1.83
N ALA A 261 -8.59 9.40 1.45
CA ALA A 261 -8.94 10.79 1.27
C ALA A 261 -8.24 11.34 0.03
N PRO A 262 -8.95 12.16 -0.76
CA PRO A 262 -8.38 12.78 -1.94
C PRO A 262 -7.28 13.74 -1.49
N LEU A 263 -6.08 13.50 -1.98
CA LEU A 263 -4.92 14.37 -1.80
C LEU A 263 -5.00 15.53 -2.80
N LEU A 264 -5.42 15.21 -4.03
CA LEU A 264 -5.44 16.11 -5.16
C LEU A 264 -6.52 15.67 -6.15
N ASP A 265 -7.29 16.61 -6.67
CA ASP A 265 -8.21 16.37 -7.79
C ASP A 265 -8.08 17.50 -8.80
N VAL A 266 -7.36 17.23 -9.88
CA VAL A 266 -7.00 18.17 -10.95
C VAL A 266 -7.65 17.70 -12.24
N ASP A 267 -8.32 18.61 -12.95
CA ASP A 267 -8.82 18.39 -14.30
C ASP A 267 -8.58 19.66 -15.11
N VAL A 268 -7.73 19.57 -16.13
CA VAL A 268 -7.16 20.71 -16.84
C VAL A 268 -7.36 20.53 -18.33
N ASP A 269 -8.11 21.47 -18.90
CA ASP A 269 -8.26 21.66 -20.33
C ASP A 269 -7.16 22.59 -20.85
N LEU A 270 -6.21 22.05 -21.60
CA LEU A 270 -4.99 22.75 -21.95
C LEU A 270 -5.11 23.57 -23.23
N ASP A 271 -6.09 23.31 -24.09
CA ASP A 271 -6.32 24.09 -25.31
C ASP A 271 -6.51 25.58 -25.00
N LEU A 272 -7.23 25.87 -23.93
CA LEU A 272 -7.54 27.19 -23.44
C LEU A 272 -6.36 27.79 -22.70
N ILE A 273 -5.60 26.99 -21.94
CA ILE A 273 -4.40 27.47 -21.24
C ILE A 273 -3.32 27.84 -22.25
N ALA A 274 -3.05 26.95 -23.20
CA ALA A 274 -2.03 27.16 -24.23
C ALA A 274 -2.36 28.40 -25.09
N THR A 275 -3.62 28.59 -25.50
CA THR A 275 -4.01 29.77 -26.29
C THR A 275 -4.13 31.06 -25.47
N THR A 276 -4.66 31.01 -24.24
CA THR A 276 -4.93 32.22 -23.44
C THR A 276 -3.79 32.62 -22.49
N LEU A 277 -3.13 31.65 -21.86
CA LEU A 277 -2.07 31.89 -20.88
C LEU A 277 -0.70 32.00 -21.56
N LEU A 278 -0.40 31.10 -22.50
CA LEU A 278 0.90 31.08 -23.21
C LEU A 278 0.91 31.97 -24.46
N GLY A 279 -0.25 32.51 -24.84
CA GLY A 279 -0.37 33.46 -25.96
C GLY A 279 -0.10 32.83 -27.32
N LEU A 280 -0.32 31.53 -27.45
CA LEU A 280 -0.10 30.82 -28.70
C LEU A 280 -1.13 31.24 -29.76
N PRO A 281 -0.75 31.23 -31.06
CA PRO A 281 -1.71 31.31 -32.14
C PRO A 281 -2.73 30.14 -32.06
N PRO A 282 -3.86 30.22 -32.76
CA PRO A 282 -4.84 29.13 -32.79
C PRO A 282 -4.17 27.79 -33.11
N LEU A 283 -4.37 26.80 -32.23
CA LEU A 283 -3.79 25.46 -32.35
C LEU A 283 -4.41 24.67 -33.50
N GLY A 284 -5.64 25.04 -33.90
CA GLY A 284 -6.27 24.60 -35.14
C GLY A 284 -6.54 25.77 -36.08
N ALA A 285 -6.36 25.54 -37.39
CA ALA A 285 -6.77 26.50 -38.41
C ALA A 285 -7.25 25.81 -39.69
N GLU A 286 -8.29 26.38 -40.30
CA GLU A 286 -8.68 26.07 -41.68
C GLU A 286 -8.25 27.21 -42.60
N ILE A 287 -7.48 26.87 -43.63
CA ILE A 287 -6.91 27.76 -44.62
C ILE A 287 -7.47 27.39 -46.00
N GLY A 288 -8.31 28.27 -46.55
CA GLY A 288 -8.77 28.15 -47.94
C GLY A 288 -7.83 28.87 -48.91
N ILE A 289 -7.17 28.14 -49.81
CA ILE A 289 -6.28 28.72 -50.85
C ILE A 289 -6.67 28.19 -52.22
N PHE A 290 -7.11 29.06 -53.13
CA PHE A 290 -7.35 28.73 -54.56
C PHE A 290 -8.26 27.50 -54.84
N GLY A 291 -9.29 27.27 -54.03
CA GLY A 291 -10.18 26.09 -54.18
C GLY A 291 -9.65 24.83 -53.48
N ALA A 292 -8.49 24.92 -52.83
CA ALA A 292 -8.05 23.98 -51.83
C ALA A 292 -8.53 24.40 -50.43
N SER A 293 -8.89 23.42 -49.61
CA SER A 293 -9.04 23.55 -48.17
C SER A 293 -7.91 22.78 -47.51
N ALA A 294 -7.01 23.48 -46.83
CA ALA A 294 -6.03 22.87 -45.94
C ALA A 294 -6.45 23.18 -44.51
N GLY A 295 -6.26 22.25 -43.60
CA GLY A 295 -6.36 22.56 -42.19
C GLY A 295 -5.40 21.72 -41.38
N TYR A 296 -5.10 22.20 -40.20
CA TYR A 296 -4.25 21.51 -39.24
C TYR A 296 -4.87 21.65 -37.86
N GLU A 297 -4.63 20.65 -37.02
CA GLU A 297 -4.83 20.68 -35.57
C GLU A 297 -3.49 20.29 -34.95
N LEU A 298 -2.82 21.23 -34.30
CA LEU A 298 -1.50 21.01 -33.76
C LEU A 298 -1.56 20.26 -32.43
N LEU A 299 -2.58 20.55 -31.62
CA LEU A 299 -2.64 20.04 -30.26
C LEU A 299 -4.06 20.13 -29.67
N ASP A 300 -4.60 18.98 -29.25
CA ASP A 300 -5.78 18.86 -28.39
C ASP A 300 -5.37 18.06 -27.14
N VAL A 301 -5.57 18.63 -25.94
CA VAL A 301 -5.16 17.97 -24.70
C VAL A 301 -6.11 18.23 -23.53
N LEU A 302 -6.60 17.14 -22.96
CA LEU A 302 -7.23 17.10 -21.65
C LEU A 302 -6.35 16.30 -20.68
N VAL A 303 -6.00 16.91 -19.56
CA VAL A 303 -5.17 16.28 -18.53
C VAL A 303 -5.83 16.39 -17.18
N GLY A 304 -6.04 15.26 -16.51
CA GLY A 304 -6.50 15.20 -15.13
C GLY A 304 -5.70 14.22 -14.30
N ALA A 305 -5.73 14.41 -12.98
CA ALA A 305 -5.16 13.48 -12.02
C ALA A 305 -5.95 13.53 -10.72
N ASN A 306 -6.41 12.36 -10.28
CA ASN A 306 -6.94 12.18 -8.93
C ASN A 306 -5.94 11.38 -8.10
N VAL A 307 -5.38 12.00 -7.06
CA VAL A 307 -4.41 11.35 -6.18
C VAL A 307 -5.06 11.07 -4.84
N GLN A 308 -4.96 9.84 -4.35
CA GLN A 308 -5.50 9.40 -3.07
C GLN A 308 -4.42 8.69 -2.27
N VAL A 309 -4.39 8.97 -0.96
CA VAL A 309 -3.60 8.17 -0.02
C VAL A 309 -4.52 7.15 0.62
N VAL A 310 -4.13 5.88 0.54
CA VAL A 310 -4.80 4.78 1.21
C VAL A 310 -3.85 4.23 2.26
N GLN A 311 -4.29 4.23 3.52
CA GLN A 311 -3.50 3.68 4.61
C GLN A 311 -4.30 2.62 5.35
N SER A 312 -3.64 1.50 5.66
CA SER A 312 -4.15 0.43 6.50
C SER A 312 -3.09 0.02 7.50
N PHE A 313 -3.48 -0.11 8.75
CA PHE A 313 -2.61 -0.62 9.79
C PHE A 313 -3.31 -1.74 10.57
N THR A 314 -2.52 -2.54 11.28
CA THR A 314 -2.99 -3.62 12.14
C THR A 314 -1.99 -3.82 13.27
N PHE A 315 -2.48 -4.09 14.47
CA PHE A 315 -1.67 -4.44 15.62
C PHE A 315 -2.13 -5.76 16.20
N ASP A 316 -1.20 -6.70 16.33
CA ASP A 316 -1.47 -8.04 16.80
C ASP A 316 -0.63 -8.31 18.06
N PRO A 317 -1.15 -8.01 19.26
CA PRO A 317 -0.44 -8.22 20.51
C PRO A 317 -0.74 -9.60 21.13
N THR A 318 0.32 -10.27 21.59
CA THR A 318 0.25 -11.44 22.47
C THR A 318 0.90 -11.08 23.81
N LEU A 319 0.11 -11.04 24.88
CA LEU A 319 0.64 -10.81 26.22
C LEU A 319 1.42 -12.04 26.70
N MET A 320 2.69 -11.85 27.01
CA MET A 320 3.56 -12.89 27.54
C MET A 320 3.89 -12.62 29.01
N VAL A 321 4.05 -13.69 29.79
CA VAL A 321 4.57 -13.62 31.16
C VAL A 321 5.74 -14.57 31.34
N GLN A 322 6.85 -14.03 31.85
CA GLN A 322 7.93 -14.81 32.42
C GLN A 322 7.70 -14.96 33.92
N LEU A 323 7.64 -16.21 34.37
CA LEU A 323 7.44 -16.58 35.77
C LEU A 323 8.75 -17.14 36.31
N ASP A 324 9.43 -16.34 37.13
CA ASP A 324 10.66 -16.76 37.81
C ASP A 324 10.34 -17.18 39.24
N LEU A 325 10.64 -18.43 39.58
CA LEU A 325 10.46 -18.98 40.92
C LEU A 325 11.75 -18.81 41.73
N SER A 326 11.62 -18.57 43.03
CA SER A 326 12.77 -18.45 43.95
C SER A 326 13.63 -19.71 44.08
N ASP A 327 13.16 -20.85 43.56
CA ASP A 327 13.91 -22.11 43.50
C ASP A 327 14.79 -22.23 42.23
N GLY A 328 14.75 -21.23 41.35
CA GLY A 328 15.53 -21.14 40.12
C GLY A 328 14.81 -21.64 38.87
N GLN A 329 13.57 -22.12 38.97
CA GLN A 329 12.77 -22.43 37.78
C GLN A 329 12.32 -21.13 37.11
N SER A 330 12.37 -21.10 35.78
CA SER A 330 11.90 -19.98 34.97
C SER A 330 11.14 -20.53 33.76
N LYS A 331 9.95 -19.98 33.50
CA LYS A 331 9.13 -20.33 32.33
C LYS A 331 8.50 -19.08 31.73
N THR A 332 8.43 -19.05 30.42
CA THR A 332 7.71 -18.03 29.65
C THR A 332 6.48 -18.68 29.01
N VAL A 333 5.33 -18.04 29.13
CA VAL A 333 4.06 -18.54 28.61
C VAL A 333 3.19 -17.35 28.15
N ALA A 334 2.32 -17.57 27.16
CA ALA A 334 1.30 -16.61 26.79
C ALA A 334 0.22 -16.55 27.88
N VAL A 335 -0.27 -15.35 28.21
CA VAL A 335 -1.35 -15.20 29.19
C VAL A 335 -2.65 -15.74 28.57
N GLY A 336 -3.35 -16.60 29.31
CA GLY A 336 -4.47 -17.42 28.81
C GLY A 336 -4.12 -18.91 28.77
N ASP A 337 -2.84 -19.25 28.70
CA ASP A 337 -2.37 -20.63 28.72
C ASP A 337 -2.01 -21.10 30.15
N SER A 338 -1.80 -22.41 30.28
CA SER A 338 -1.29 -23.03 31.50
C SER A 338 0.15 -23.51 31.33
N VAL A 339 0.94 -23.46 32.41
CA VAL A 339 2.32 -23.92 32.44
C VAL A 339 2.54 -24.90 33.59
N LEU A 340 3.41 -25.89 33.36
CA LEU A 340 3.80 -26.87 34.36
C LEU A 340 5.17 -26.52 34.96
N PHE A 341 5.20 -26.44 36.29
CA PHE A 341 6.40 -26.38 37.12
C PHE A 341 6.56 -27.66 37.92
N ASP A 342 7.77 -27.93 38.39
CA ASP A 342 7.95 -28.90 39.46
C ASP A 342 7.56 -28.23 40.78
N THR A 343 6.67 -28.86 41.56
CA THR A 343 6.23 -28.31 42.84
C THR A 343 7.44 -28.11 43.75
N PRO A 344 7.68 -26.89 44.24
CA PRO A 344 8.87 -26.58 45.02
C PRO A 344 8.98 -27.46 46.26
N VAL A 345 10.22 -27.83 46.60
CA VAL A 345 10.49 -28.59 47.85
C VAL A 345 10.44 -27.67 49.08
N ALA A 346 10.63 -26.36 48.88
CA ALA A 346 10.52 -25.36 49.92
C ALA A 346 9.05 -25.14 50.33
N LYS A 347 8.83 -24.89 51.62
CA LYS A 347 7.50 -24.63 52.22
C LYS A 347 6.80 -23.43 51.58
N GLU A 348 7.56 -22.44 51.17
CA GLU A 348 7.09 -21.25 50.46
C GLU A 348 8.04 -21.00 49.29
N THR A 349 7.49 -20.69 48.12
CA THR A 349 8.24 -20.28 46.94
C THR A 349 7.64 -19.01 46.40
N THR A 350 8.49 -18.00 46.23
CA THR A 350 8.09 -16.72 45.65
C THR A 350 8.11 -16.85 44.14
N VAL A 351 7.07 -16.35 43.49
CA VAL A 351 6.96 -16.23 42.04
C VAL A 351 7.04 -14.75 41.70
N THR A 352 7.97 -14.38 40.82
CA THR A 352 8.16 -13.02 40.30
C THR A 352 7.70 -12.98 38.84
N PRO A 353 6.47 -12.51 38.57
CA PRO A 353 5.96 -12.34 37.22
C PRO A 353 6.54 -11.08 36.54
N THR A 354 7.16 -11.28 35.37
CA THR A 354 7.59 -10.20 34.47
C THR A 354 6.82 -10.30 33.16
N PHE A 355 5.99 -9.29 32.87
CA PHE A 355 5.17 -9.25 31.67
C PHE A 355 5.87 -8.49 30.55
N PHE A 356 5.65 -8.94 29.32
CA PHE A 356 6.07 -8.25 28.11
C PHE A 356 5.08 -8.53 26.98
N LEU A 357 5.06 -7.65 25.99
CA LEU A 357 4.14 -7.76 24.87
C LEU A 357 4.89 -8.22 23.62
N ASP A 358 4.69 -9.48 23.22
CA ASP A 358 5.11 -9.94 21.90
C ASP A 358 4.10 -9.42 20.89
N ASN A 359 4.52 -8.65 19.90
CA ASN A 359 3.56 -7.95 19.04
C ASN A 359 4.06 -7.82 17.61
N THR A 360 3.11 -7.74 16.69
CA THR A 360 3.35 -7.38 15.30
C THR A 360 2.47 -6.21 14.92
N PHE A 361 3.09 -5.07 14.61
CA PHE A 361 2.45 -3.95 13.95
C PHE A 361 2.71 -4.04 12.45
N THR A 362 1.66 -3.90 11.65
CA THR A 362 1.72 -3.85 10.19
C THR A 362 1.16 -2.53 9.71
N ASN A 363 1.86 -1.85 8.81
CA ASN A 363 1.34 -0.69 8.11
C ASN A 363 1.56 -0.85 6.60
N THR A 364 0.48 -0.67 5.86
CA THR A 364 0.45 -0.58 4.41
C THR A 364 -0.06 0.81 4.04
N THR A 365 0.81 1.64 3.47
CA THR A 365 0.46 2.94 2.89
C THR A 365 0.68 2.86 1.38
N SER A 366 -0.34 3.18 0.60
CA SER A 366 -0.27 3.24 -0.86
C SER A 366 -0.78 4.57 -1.38
N LEU A 367 -0.16 5.02 -2.47
CA LEU A 367 -0.63 6.15 -3.26
C LEU A 367 -1.39 5.59 -4.47
N ARG A 368 -2.65 5.96 -4.61
CA ARG A 368 -3.41 5.72 -5.83
C ARG A 368 -3.38 7.01 -6.64
N ILE A 369 -3.02 6.89 -7.91
CA ILE A 369 -3.05 7.99 -8.86
C ILE A 369 -3.95 7.52 -9.98
N ASP A 370 -5.06 8.20 -10.22
CA ASP A 370 -5.96 7.94 -11.34
C ASP A 370 -5.73 9.05 -12.38
N PRO A 371 -4.76 8.88 -13.30
CA PRO A 371 -4.53 9.85 -14.34
C PRO A 371 -5.62 9.76 -15.41
N THR A 372 -5.94 10.92 -15.96
CA THR A 372 -6.73 11.07 -17.19
C THR A 372 -5.85 11.82 -18.18
N PHE A 373 -5.54 11.20 -19.31
CA PHE A 373 -4.88 11.86 -20.43
C PHE A 373 -5.68 11.58 -21.68
N ASP A 374 -6.08 12.63 -22.37
CA ASP A 374 -6.59 12.59 -23.74
C ASP A 374 -5.73 13.57 -24.53
N LEU A 375 -4.89 13.05 -25.42
CA LEU A 375 -3.86 13.81 -26.12
C LEU A 375 -3.86 13.44 -27.59
N GLU A 376 -4.10 14.42 -28.45
CA GLU A 376 -3.95 14.32 -29.90
C GLU A 376 -2.98 15.40 -30.39
N ILE A 377 -1.90 14.99 -31.07
CA ILE A 377 -0.86 15.91 -31.56
C ILE A 377 -0.72 15.80 -33.06
N LEU A 378 -0.69 16.96 -33.69
CA LEU A 378 -0.36 17.17 -35.09
C LEU A 378 -1.18 16.28 -36.03
N SER A 379 -2.39 16.72 -36.32
CA SER A 379 -3.16 16.26 -37.46
C SER A 379 -3.22 17.35 -38.54
N ALA A 380 -3.26 16.93 -39.80
CA ALA A 380 -3.37 17.81 -40.94
C ALA A 380 -4.25 17.18 -42.01
N HIS A 381 -5.03 18.01 -42.70
CA HIS A 381 -5.84 17.58 -43.82
C HIS A 381 -5.68 18.55 -44.99
N LEU A 382 -5.65 17.99 -46.19
CA LEU A 382 -5.58 18.72 -47.44
C LEU A 382 -6.66 18.17 -48.37
N GLY A 383 -7.63 19.01 -48.69
CA GLY A 383 -8.62 18.79 -49.74
C GLY A 383 -8.34 19.70 -50.93
N LEU A 384 -8.21 19.12 -52.12
CA LEU A 384 -8.06 19.85 -53.38
C LEU A 384 -9.29 19.62 -54.25
N ASP A 385 -10.11 20.66 -54.45
CA ASP A 385 -11.16 20.68 -55.47
C ASP A 385 -10.61 21.36 -56.74
N LEU A 386 -10.35 20.57 -57.78
CA LEU A 386 -9.77 21.03 -59.05
C LEU A 386 -10.78 20.87 -60.20
N PRO A 387 -11.83 21.72 -60.28
CA PRO A 387 -12.96 21.51 -61.18
C PRO A 387 -12.62 21.54 -62.70
N GLY A 388 -11.39 21.91 -63.08
CA GLY A 388 -10.91 21.93 -64.47
C GLY A 388 -9.96 20.79 -64.88
N ILE A 389 -9.23 20.20 -63.94
CA ILE A 389 -8.20 19.18 -64.24
C ILE A 389 -8.79 17.77 -64.22
N VAL A 390 -9.80 17.55 -63.37
CA VAL A 390 -10.49 16.26 -63.17
C VAL A 390 -11.03 15.67 -64.48
N ASN A 391 -11.57 16.52 -65.36
CA ASN A 391 -12.13 16.08 -66.64
C ASN A 391 -11.08 15.81 -67.74
N THR A 392 -9.87 16.39 -67.62
CA THR A 392 -8.85 16.32 -68.67
C THR A 392 -7.81 15.24 -68.41
N LEU A 393 -7.52 14.93 -67.14
CA LEU A 393 -6.53 13.92 -66.73
C LEU A 393 -7.12 12.75 -65.93
N GLY A 394 -8.42 12.78 -65.59
CA GLY A 394 -9.09 11.68 -64.87
C GLY A 394 -8.69 11.52 -63.39
N VAL A 395 -8.02 12.52 -62.82
CA VAL A 395 -7.68 12.59 -61.39
C VAL A 395 -8.90 13.12 -60.64
N GLY A 396 -9.51 12.32 -59.76
CA GLY A 396 -10.61 12.77 -58.90
C GLY A 396 -10.16 13.74 -57.79
N ASP A 397 -11.09 14.16 -56.95
CA ASP A 397 -10.81 15.01 -55.79
C ASP A 397 -9.71 14.37 -54.92
N ILE A 398 -8.70 15.17 -54.56
CA ILE A 398 -7.58 14.71 -53.73
C ILE A 398 -7.89 15.13 -52.30
N ASN A 399 -8.17 14.14 -51.44
CA ASN A 399 -8.26 14.33 -50.00
C ASN A 399 -7.15 13.51 -49.34
N ILE A 400 -6.19 14.20 -48.74
CA ILE A 400 -5.09 13.62 -47.99
C ILE A 400 -5.26 14.03 -46.54
N THR A 401 -5.21 13.07 -45.62
CA THR A 401 -5.27 13.33 -44.18
C THR A 401 -4.07 12.67 -43.54
N LEU A 402 -3.25 13.47 -42.88
CA LEU A 402 -2.28 13.03 -41.90
C LEU A 402 -3.00 13.08 -40.54
N GLY A 403 -3.46 11.94 -40.05
CA GLY A 403 -4.07 11.86 -38.71
C GLY A 403 -3.02 12.10 -37.62
N PRO A 404 -3.45 12.24 -36.34
CA PRO A 404 -2.54 12.63 -35.26
C PRO A 404 -1.28 11.77 -35.31
N LEU A 405 -0.12 12.41 -35.39
CA LEU A 405 1.15 11.68 -35.37
C LEU A 405 1.35 10.99 -34.03
N PHE A 406 0.77 11.56 -32.98
CA PHE A 406 0.73 10.97 -31.65
C PHE A 406 -0.68 11.09 -31.08
N GLU A 407 -1.20 9.98 -30.57
CA GLU A 407 -2.51 9.90 -29.92
C GLU A 407 -2.38 9.02 -28.68
N GLN A 408 -2.80 9.53 -27.53
CA GLN A 408 -2.84 8.77 -26.30
C GLN A 408 -4.14 9.01 -25.54
N HIS A 409 -4.88 7.91 -25.35
CA HIS A 409 -6.06 7.84 -24.51
C HIS A 409 -5.75 7.01 -23.27
N LEU A 410 -5.67 7.64 -22.11
CA LEU A 410 -5.55 6.96 -20.83
C LEU A 410 -6.66 7.43 -19.88
N THR A 411 -7.64 6.57 -19.66
CA THR A 411 -8.66 6.74 -18.62
C THR A 411 -8.76 5.44 -17.85
N THR A 412 -7.90 5.27 -16.84
CA THR A 412 -7.93 4.07 -16.02
C THR A 412 -7.76 4.44 -14.56
N PRO A 413 -8.47 3.79 -13.63
CA PRO A 413 -8.05 3.76 -12.23
C PRO A 413 -6.60 3.32 -12.24
N GLY A 414 -5.70 4.18 -11.79
CA GLY A 414 -4.30 3.86 -11.88
C GLY A 414 -3.88 2.89 -10.78
N PRO A 415 -2.64 2.41 -10.85
CA PRO A 415 -2.16 1.41 -9.93
C PRO A 415 -2.06 1.96 -8.50
N ASP A 416 -2.33 1.10 -7.52
CA ASP A 416 -1.91 1.36 -6.14
C ASP A 416 -0.39 1.24 -6.09
N ILE A 417 0.30 2.37 -5.98
CA ILE A 417 1.74 2.42 -5.77
C ILE A 417 1.98 2.20 -4.29
N ALA A 418 2.47 1.01 -3.94
CA ALA A 418 2.85 0.71 -2.56
C ALA A 418 4.02 1.62 -2.15
N VAL A 419 3.71 2.64 -1.36
CA VAL A 419 4.70 3.55 -0.77
C VAL A 419 5.39 2.85 0.40
N PHE A 420 4.60 2.12 1.18
CA PHE A 420 5.07 1.43 2.36
C PHE A 420 4.24 0.17 2.61
N ASP A 421 4.90 -0.96 2.85
CA ASP A 421 4.25 -2.23 3.23
C ASP A 421 5.22 -3.04 4.09
N ARG A 422 5.13 -2.88 5.42
CA ARG A 422 6.01 -3.60 6.36
C ARG A 422 5.31 -3.98 7.65
N SER A 423 5.91 -4.97 8.31
CA SER A 423 5.56 -5.40 9.65
C SER A 423 6.79 -5.39 10.58
N TRP A 424 6.63 -4.94 11.82
CA TRP A 424 7.65 -4.97 12.87
C TRP A 424 7.02 -4.97 14.26
N ALA A 425 7.82 -5.27 15.28
CA ALA A 425 7.39 -5.16 16.68
C ALA A 425 7.55 -3.71 17.17
N LEU A 426 6.51 -3.16 17.79
CA LEU A 426 6.59 -1.92 18.53
C LEU A 426 7.34 -2.16 19.85
N PRO A 427 8.19 -1.21 20.29
CA PRO A 427 8.90 -1.33 21.54
C PRO A 427 7.96 -1.02 22.70
N PHE A 428 7.86 -1.98 23.63
CA PHE A 428 7.21 -1.80 24.92
C PHE A 428 8.18 -2.16 26.05
N ASP A 429 8.10 -1.43 27.15
CA ASP A 429 8.83 -1.78 28.36
C ASP A 429 8.23 -3.03 29.02
N GLN A 430 9.10 -3.83 29.65
CA GLN A 430 8.65 -4.95 30.46
C GLN A 430 8.08 -4.44 31.79
N VAL A 431 7.00 -5.07 32.25
CA VAL A 431 6.32 -4.70 33.50
C VAL A 431 6.52 -5.81 34.52
N MET A 432 7.27 -5.54 35.58
CA MET A 432 7.37 -6.44 36.73
C MET A 432 6.16 -6.23 37.65
N ALA A 433 5.37 -7.27 37.86
CA ALA A 433 4.26 -7.24 38.81
C ALA A 433 4.71 -7.63 40.22
N ALA A 434 3.78 -7.51 41.18
CA ALA A 434 4.10 -7.87 42.56
C ALA A 434 4.33 -9.38 42.69
N ASP A 435 5.31 -9.73 43.51
CA ASP A 435 5.56 -11.12 43.87
C ASP A 435 4.34 -11.76 44.57
N PHE A 436 4.10 -13.04 44.29
CA PHE A 436 3.16 -13.85 45.07
C PHE A 436 3.84 -15.13 45.57
N THR A 437 3.26 -15.77 46.58
CA THR A 437 3.85 -16.95 47.22
C THR A 437 2.98 -18.17 47.03
N ILE A 438 3.59 -19.26 46.57
CA ILE A 438 2.98 -20.59 46.52
C ILE A 438 3.46 -21.35 47.76
N ARG A 439 2.49 -21.86 48.53
CA ARG A 439 2.77 -22.63 49.74
C ARG A 439 2.59 -24.10 49.45
N THR A 440 3.58 -24.90 49.80
CA THR A 440 3.51 -26.36 49.73
C THR A 440 3.34 -26.92 51.15
N PRO A 441 2.46 -27.91 51.37
CA PRO A 441 2.33 -28.53 52.67
C PRO A 441 3.66 -29.18 53.02
N GLU A 442 4.07 -29.04 54.28
CA GLU A 442 5.20 -29.81 54.76
C GLU A 442 4.90 -31.30 54.52
N PRO A 443 5.81 -32.05 53.88
CA PRO A 443 5.55 -33.44 53.57
C PRO A 443 5.18 -34.16 54.87
N GLY A 444 4.01 -34.80 54.88
CA GLY A 444 3.47 -35.53 56.03
C GLY A 444 4.42 -36.60 56.59
N THR A 445 5.56 -36.83 55.95
CA THR A 445 6.78 -37.42 56.50
C THR A 445 7.12 -36.96 57.93
N LEU A 446 6.88 -35.71 58.34
CA LEU A 446 7.08 -35.31 59.75
C LEU A 446 6.05 -35.95 60.69
N ILE A 447 4.80 -36.09 60.24
CA ILE A 447 3.74 -36.78 60.98
C ILE A 447 3.97 -38.30 60.95
N LEU A 448 4.43 -38.86 59.84
CA LEU A 448 4.80 -40.28 59.70
C LEU A 448 6.05 -40.61 60.52
N LEU A 449 7.06 -39.74 60.53
CA LEU A 449 8.25 -39.87 61.37
C LEU A 449 7.87 -39.72 62.84
N GLY A 450 7.04 -38.73 63.18
CA GLY A 450 6.54 -38.52 64.54
C GLY A 450 5.69 -39.69 65.04
N SER A 451 4.77 -40.19 64.24
CA SER A 451 3.94 -41.36 64.56
C SER A 451 4.74 -42.66 64.58
N GLY A 452 5.75 -42.80 63.70
CA GLY A 452 6.71 -43.89 63.72
C GLY A 452 7.58 -43.89 64.98
N LEU A 453 8.09 -42.73 65.38
CA LEU A 453 8.85 -42.54 66.63
C LEU A 453 7.98 -42.79 67.86
N LEU A 454 6.73 -42.30 67.89
CA LEU A 454 5.75 -42.58 68.94
C LEU A 454 5.40 -44.06 69.01
N GLY A 455 5.16 -44.70 67.86
CA GLY A 455 4.93 -46.13 67.75
C GLY A 455 6.11 -46.95 68.29
N MET A 456 7.33 -46.56 67.93
CA MET A 456 8.55 -47.17 68.47
C MET A 456 8.67 -46.95 69.99
N ALA A 457 8.41 -45.75 70.50
CA ALA A 457 8.43 -45.46 71.94
C ALA A 457 7.40 -46.30 72.74
N VAL A 458 6.17 -46.42 72.22
CA VAL A 458 5.12 -47.26 72.82
C VAL A 458 5.48 -48.74 72.76
N SER A 459 6.05 -49.22 71.65
CA SER A 459 6.48 -50.62 71.51
C SER A 459 7.60 -50.98 72.50
N ARG A 460 8.54 -50.06 72.75
CA ARG A 460 9.67 -50.25 73.67
C ARG A 460 9.20 -50.35 75.12
N ARG A 461 8.16 -49.60 75.50
CA ARG A 461 7.57 -49.62 76.85
C ARG A 461 6.81 -50.92 77.17
N ARG A 462 6.31 -51.64 76.15
CA ARG A 462 5.63 -52.94 76.35
C ARG A 462 6.59 -54.11 76.61
N ARG A 463 7.88 -53.98 76.31
CA ARG A 463 8.88 -55.06 76.51
C ARG A 463 9.50 -55.10 77.92
N THR A 464 9.19 -54.15 78.79
CA THR A 464 9.75 -54.06 80.15
C THR A 464 8.74 -54.42 81.25
N ILE A 465 7.81 -55.34 80.99
CA ILE A 465 7.00 -55.96 82.06
C ILE A 465 7.74 -57.24 82.47
N PRO A 466 8.46 -57.25 83.61
CA PRO A 466 9.04 -58.47 84.15
C PRO A 466 7.92 -59.42 84.59
N ALA A 467 8.13 -60.72 84.35
CA ALA A 467 7.26 -61.80 84.76
C ALA A 467 7.19 -61.94 86.29
#